data_AF-A0A0T6BIE7-F1
#
_entry.id   AF-A0A0T6BIE7-F1
#
_cell.length_a   1.000
_cell.length_b   1.000
_cell.length_c   1.000
_cell.angle_alpha   90.00
_cell.angle_beta   90.00
_cell.angle_gamma   90.00
#
_symmetry.space_group_name_H-M   'P 1'
#
loop_
_entity.id
_entity.type
_entity.pdbx_description
1 polymer ?
#
loop_
_entity_poly.entity_id
_entity_poly.type
_entity_poly.pdbx_seq_one_letter_code
_entity_poly.pdbx_strand_id
1 'polypeptide(L)'
;MIYSTSVTIVIISPNMKESNWIDWEIEYSLKQIKRGDRTSGTNGVVGVVMKHNGGYSWLRPTTENSDGHTAVLTKNEYLYDIIIKNRFNQKPPEYTCDVCKNVDMLTGSYISLIKEEDFLNNPNKYIENAYEKSKNTDNYTLCRQK
;
A
#
# COMPACT_ATOMS: atom_id res chain seq x y z
N MET A 1 10.66 6.44 17.41
CA MET A 1 9.85 5.22 17.26
C MET A 1 8.40 5.66 17.17
N ILE A 2 7.63 5.09 16.24
CA ILE A 2 6.24 5.47 15.94
C ILE A 2 5.35 5.24 17.19
N TYR A 3 5.20 6.27 18.01
CA TYR A 3 4.33 6.27 19.18
C TYR A 3 3.21 7.28 18.93
N SER A 4 1.96 6.87 19.15
CA SER A 4 0.76 7.70 18.96
C SER A 4 0.43 8.11 17.52
N THR A 5 0.81 7.30 16.52
CA THR A 5 0.33 7.48 15.14
C THR A 5 -0.80 6.51 14.83
N SER A 6 -1.59 6.81 13.79
CA SER A 6 -2.59 5.88 13.26
C SER A 6 -2.39 5.55 11.79
N VAL A 7 -1.55 6.33 11.09
CA VAL A 7 -1.25 6.14 9.67
C VAL A 7 0.25 6.32 9.45
N THR A 8 0.83 5.45 8.64
CA THR A 8 2.20 5.53 8.13
C THR A 8 2.15 5.81 6.63
N ILE A 9 2.81 6.89 6.19
CA ILE A 9 2.96 7.22 4.77
C ILE A 9 4.35 6.73 4.32
N VAL A 10 4.40 5.87 3.32
CA VAL A 10 5.64 5.32 2.77
C VAL A 10 5.90 5.96 1.42
N ILE A 11 7.02 6.67 1.27
CA ILE A 11 7.44 7.18 -0.04
C ILE A 11 8.10 6.05 -0.83
N ILE A 12 7.49 5.70 -1.96
CA ILE A 12 7.95 4.66 -2.86
C ILE A 12 8.82 5.30 -3.94
N SER A 13 10.13 5.09 -3.85
CA SER A 13 11.14 5.63 -4.77
C SER A 13 11.93 4.51 -5.47
N PRO A 14 12.59 4.78 -6.61
CA PRO A 14 13.35 3.76 -7.34
C PRO A 14 14.45 3.08 -6.51
N ASN A 15 15.01 3.81 -5.53
CA ASN A 15 16.14 3.36 -4.73
C ASN A 15 15.73 3.01 -3.29
N MET A 16 14.44 2.85 -2.99
CA MET A 16 13.99 2.62 -1.61
C MET A 16 14.67 1.40 -0.95
N LYS A 17 15.02 0.37 -1.74
CA LYS A 17 15.73 -0.83 -1.29
C LYS A 17 17.17 -0.62 -0.82
N GLU A 18 17.75 0.56 -1.04
CA GLU A 18 19.06 0.92 -0.47
C GLU A 18 18.99 1.11 1.06
N SER A 19 17.79 1.33 1.61
CA SER A 19 17.57 1.39 3.06
C SER A 19 17.43 -0.01 3.66
N ASN A 20 18.02 -0.23 4.83
CA ASN A 20 17.80 -1.44 5.64
C ASN A 20 16.71 -1.26 6.71
N TRP A 21 16.01 -0.12 6.70
CA TRP A 21 15.10 0.30 7.78
C TRP A 21 13.63 0.41 7.36
N ILE A 22 13.34 0.64 6.07
CA ILE A 22 11.97 0.92 5.62
C ILE A 22 11.04 -0.29 5.82
N ASP A 23 11.51 -1.49 5.48
CA ASP A 23 10.75 -2.73 5.71
C ASP A 23 10.45 -2.96 7.20
N TRP A 24 11.44 -2.68 8.05
CA TRP A 24 11.32 -2.79 9.50
C TRP A 24 10.32 -1.75 10.08
N GLU A 25 10.30 -0.52 9.56
CA GLU A 25 9.33 0.49 9.98
C GLU A 25 7.90 0.15 9.54
N ILE A 26 7.72 -0.45 8.35
CA ILE A 26 6.43 -0.95 7.89
C ILE A 26 5.99 -2.14 8.77
N GLU A 27 6.90 -3.07 9.05
CA GLU A 27 6.65 -4.19 9.96
C GLU A 27 6.19 -3.69 11.33
N TYR A 28 6.91 -2.71 11.90
CA TYR A 28 6.55 -2.10 13.17
C TYR A 28 5.17 -1.42 13.11
N SER A 29 4.85 -0.74 12.00
CA SER A 29 3.54 -0.10 11.78
C SER A 29 2.39 -1.10 11.72
N LEU A 30 2.63 -2.31 11.20
CA LEU A 30 1.59 -3.33 11.03
C LEU A 30 1.37 -4.19 12.28
N LYS A 31 2.37 -4.31 13.16
CA LYS A 31 2.34 -5.13 14.37
C LYS A 31 1.51 -4.50 15.48
N GLN A 32 0.76 -5.35 16.17
CA GLN A 32 0.17 -5.04 17.47
C GLN A 32 1.14 -5.48 18.56
N ILE A 33 1.66 -4.53 19.34
CA ILE A 33 2.64 -4.79 20.39
C ILE A 33 1.95 -4.53 21.72
N LYS A 34 1.86 -5.57 22.55
CA LYS A 34 1.38 -5.47 23.93
C LYS A 34 2.49 -4.96 24.84
N ARG A 35 2.24 -3.91 25.62
CA ARG A 35 3.15 -3.36 26.62
C ARG A 35 2.36 -3.04 27.89
N GLY A 36 2.50 -3.89 28.91
CA GLY A 36 1.65 -3.85 30.10
C GLY A 36 0.19 -4.11 29.72
N ASP A 37 -0.69 -3.19 30.11
CA ASP A 37 -2.14 -3.28 29.86
C ASP A 37 -2.59 -2.68 28.52
N ARG A 38 -1.69 -2.04 27.76
CA ARG A 38 -2.01 -1.42 26.47
C ARG A 38 -1.45 -2.24 25.31
N THR A 39 -2.28 -2.46 24.29
CA THR A 39 -1.87 -3.04 23.00
C THR A 39 -1.92 -1.96 21.94
N SER A 40 -0.83 -1.77 21.18
CA SER A 40 -0.86 -0.85 20.03
C SER A 40 -1.81 -1.37 18.95
N GLY A 41 -2.56 -0.47 18.33
CA GLY A 41 -3.32 -0.78 17.12
C GLY A 41 -2.38 -1.02 15.94
N THR A 42 -2.89 -1.67 14.90
CA THR A 42 -2.22 -1.72 13.59
C THR A 42 -2.43 -0.36 12.92
N ASN A 43 -1.37 0.27 12.39
CA ASN A 43 -1.52 1.50 11.63
C ASN A 43 -2.10 1.24 10.24
N GLY A 44 -2.82 2.23 9.72
CA GLY A 44 -3.07 2.37 8.29
C GLY A 44 -1.76 2.62 7.56
N VAL A 45 -1.61 2.10 6.34
CA VAL A 45 -0.40 2.35 5.54
C VAL A 45 -0.79 2.73 4.13
N VAL A 46 -0.22 3.83 3.63
CA VAL A 46 -0.37 4.28 2.24
C VAL A 46 1.01 4.47 1.61
N GLY A 47 1.19 3.90 0.42
CA GLY A 47 2.38 4.12 -0.40
C GLY A 47 2.18 5.30 -1.35
N VAL A 48 3.03 6.30 -1.30
CA VAL A 48 3.03 7.44 -2.24
C VAL A 48 4.16 7.24 -3.23
N VAL A 49 3.81 7.00 -4.48
CA VAL A 49 4.74 6.69 -5.57
C VAL A 49 5.35 7.98 -6.10
N MET A 50 6.66 8.12 -5.88
CA MET A 50 7.44 9.25 -6.37
C MET A 50 7.41 9.31 -7.89
N LYS A 51 7.21 10.52 -8.43
CA LYS A 51 7.40 10.74 -9.87
C LYS A 51 8.88 10.70 -10.20
N HIS A 52 9.28 9.90 -11.20
CA HIS A 52 10.69 9.75 -11.57
C HIS A 52 10.83 9.66 -13.09
N ASN A 53 11.82 10.36 -13.65
CA ASN A 53 12.06 10.46 -15.10
C ASN A 53 10.79 10.80 -15.90
N GLY A 54 10.02 11.78 -15.41
CA GLY A 54 8.84 12.30 -16.10
C GLY A 54 7.53 11.55 -15.82
N GLY A 55 7.54 10.42 -15.11
CA GLY A 55 6.30 9.68 -14.84
C GLY A 55 6.41 8.59 -13.78
N TYR A 56 5.53 7.59 -13.88
CA TYR A 56 5.40 6.50 -12.92
C TYR A 56 5.67 5.12 -13.53
N SER A 57 5.99 5.03 -14.83
CA SER A 57 6.21 3.78 -15.56
C SER A 57 7.37 2.94 -15.03
N TRP A 58 8.27 3.55 -14.25
CA TRP A 58 9.33 2.85 -13.53
C TRP A 58 8.76 1.83 -12.53
N LEU A 59 7.62 2.13 -11.88
CA LEU A 59 6.92 1.22 -10.96
C LEU A 59 5.62 0.66 -11.54
N ARG A 60 4.86 1.51 -12.24
CA ARG A 60 3.48 1.28 -12.68
C ARG A 60 3.36 1.40 -14.22
N PRO A 61 4.02 0.54 -15.01
CA PRO A 61 3.88 0.58 -16.46
C PRO A 61 2.47 0.12 -16.87
N THR A 62 2.01 0.66 -17.99
CA THR A 62 0.74 0.27 -18.61
C THR A 62 0.99 -0.70 -19.75
N THR A 63 0.13 -1.71 -19.88
CA THR A 63 0.09 -2.59 -21.05
C THR A 63 -1.32 -2.58 -21.63
N GLU A 64 -1.42 -2.57 -22.95
CA GLU A 64 -2.68 -2.77 -23.64
C GLU A 64 -2.87 -4.27 -23.85
N ASN A 65 -4.03 -4.78 -23.45
CA ASN A 65 -4.39 -6.18 -23.61
C ASN A 65 -5.04 -6.39 -24.99
N SER A 66 -5.13 -7.64 -25.43
CA SER A 66 -5.73 -8.01 -26.72
C SER A 66 -7.22 -7.67 -26.85
N ASP A 67 -7.89 -7.37 -25.74
CA ASP A 67 -9.28 -6.92 -25.67
C ASP A 67 -9.44 -5.38 -25.69
N GLY A 68 -8.33 -4.64 -25.84
CA GLY A 68 -8.29 -3.17 -25.86
C GLY A 68 -8.29 -2.51 -24.48
N HIS A 69 -8.32 -3.27 -23.38
CA HIS A 69 -8.20 -2.70 -22.05
C HIS A 69 -6.75 -2.39 -21.69
N THR A 70 -6.52 -1.24 -21.04
CA THR A 70 -5.20 -0.91 -20.47
C THR A 70 -5.10 -1.43 -19.04
N ALA A 71 -4.17 -2.34 -18.78
CA ALA A 71 -3.83 -2.81 -17.45
C ALA A 71 -2.64 -2.01 -16.88
N VAL A 72 -2.75 -1.61 -15.61
CA VAL A 72 -1.65 -1.00 -14.86
C VAL A 72 -0.94 -2.10 -14.08
N LEU A 73 0.28 -2.43 -14.49
CA LEU A 73 1.12 -3.42 -13.82
C LEU A 73 1.81 -2.81 -12.60
N THR A 74 2.46 -3.63 -11.79
CA THR A 74 3.36 -3.13 -10.74
C THR A 74 4.62 -3.96 -10.69
N LYS A 75 5.75 -3.28 -10.82
CA LYS A 75 7.09 -3.85 -10.78
C LYS A 75 7.52 -4.13 -9.35
N ASN A 76 7.43 -5.39 -8.94
CA ASN A 76 7.73 -5.81 -7.58
C ASN A 76 9.23 -5.69 -7.24
N GLU A 77 10.11 -5.65 -8.23
CA GLU A 77 11.56 -5.50 -8.02
C GLU A 77 11.93 -4.22 -7.23
N TYR A 78 11.09 -3.19 -7.28
CA TYR A 78 11.27 -1.94 -6.53
C TYR A 78 10.68 -1.95 -5.12
N LEU A 79 9.86 -2.93 -4.75
CA LEU A 79 9.12 -2.95 -3.50
C LEU A 79 9.69 -3.99 -2.53
N TYR A 80 9.66 -3.71 -1.23
CA TYR A 80 9.89 -4.74 -0.21
C TYR A 80 8.76 -5.76 -0.21
N ASP A 81 9.09 -7.01 0.14
CA ASP A 81 8.15 -8.12 0.24
C ASP A 81 6.94 -7.80 1.11
N ILE A 82 7.13 -7.08 2.22
CA ILE A 82 6.02 -6.67 3.09
C ILE A 82 5.01 -5.76 2.38
N ILE A 83 5.45 -4.92 1.44
CA ILE A 83 4.54 -4.11 0.61
C ILE A 83 3.82 -5.01 -0.39
N ILE A 84 4.55 -5.91 -1.05
CA ILE A 84 4.00 -6.82 -2.06
C ILE A 84 2.92 -7.72 -1.44
N LYS A 85 3.20 -8.33 -0.29
CA LYS A 85 2.30 -9.26 0.42
C LYS A 85 1.05 -8.58 1.01
N ASN A 86 1.07 -7.26 1.20
CA ASN A 86 -0.10 -6.49 1.66
C ASN A 86 -0.83 -5.75 0.52
N ARG A 87 -0.61 -6.19 -0.73
CA ARG A 87 -1.36 -5.77 -1.91
C ARG A 87 -2.23 -6.92 -2.40
N PHE A 88 -3.36 -6.58 -3.04
CA PHE A 88 -4.36 -7.54 -3.54
C PHE A 88 -4.82 -8.54 -2.47
N ASN A 89 -4.88 -8.12 -1.21
CA ASN A 89 -5.08 -8.99 -0.04
C ASN A 89 -6.43 -8.76 0.66
N GLN A 90 -7.39 -8.09 0.00
CA GLN A 90 -8.75 -7.96 0.50
C GLN A 90 -9.40 -9.34 0.68
N LYS A 91 -10.18 -9.50 1.75
CA LYS A 91 -10.84 -10.73 2.16
C LYS A 91 -12.30 -10.44 2.52
N PRO A 92 -13.29 -10.96 1.76
CA PRO A 92 -13.12 -11.65 0.48
C PRO A 92 -12.60 -10.71 -0.63
N PRO A 93 -12.00 -11.24 -1.72
CA PRO A 93 -11.64 -10.41 -2.87
C PRO A 93 -12.88 -9.79 -3.51
N GLU A 94 -12.88 -8.47 -3.69
CA GLU A 94 -13.92 -7.75 -4.44
C GLU A 94 -13.33 -7.22 -5.74
N TYR A 95 -13.96 -7.59 -6.86
CA TYR A 95 -13.52 -7.17 -8.18
C TYR A 95 -14.40 -6.05 -8.70
N THR A 96 -13.78 -5.01 -9.26
CA THR A 96 -14.48 -3.98 -10.04
C THR A 96 -14.89 -4.49 -11.42
N CYS A 97 -14.23 -5.56 -11.89
CA CYS A 97 -14.62 -6.32 -13.08
C CYS A 97 -14.34 -7.80 -12.85
N ASP A 98 -15.39 -8.62 -12.84
CA ASP A 98 -15.28 -10.07 -12.59
C ASP A 98 -14.53 -10.83 -13.68
N VAL A 99 -14.55 -10.31 -14.92
CA VAL A 99 -13.88 -10.91 -16.08
C VAL A 99 -12.38 -10.62 -16.03
N CYS A 100 -12.02 -9.35 -15.83
CA CYS A 100 -10.62 -8.92 -15.81
C CYS A 100 -9.93 -9.20 -14.46
N LYS A 101 -10.70 -9.54 -13.41
CA LYS A 101 -10.22 -9.68 -12.02
C LYS A 101 -9.50 -8.44 -11.51
N ASN A 102 -9.97 -7.27 -11.94
CA ASN A 102 -9.48 -5.97 -11.46
C ASN A 102 -10.04 -5.71 -10.06
N VAL A 103 -9.23 -5.14 -9.17
CA VAL A 103 -9.67 -4.72 -7.83
C VAL A 103 -9.66 -3.20 -7.74
N ASP A 104 -10.40 -2.66 -6.78
CA ASP A 104 -10.38 -1.21 -6.52
C ASP A 104 -9.00 -0.76 -6.04
N MET A 105 -8.54 0.39 -6.53
CA MET A 105 -7.23 0.96 -6.21
C MET A 105 -7.07 1.27 -4.71
N LEU A 106 -8.16 1.69 -4.06
CA LEU A 106 -8.21 2.10 -2.68
C LEU A 106 -8.60 0.95 -1.75
N THR A 107 -9.51 0.05 -2.12
CA THR A 107 -9.98 -0.98 -1.17
C THR A 107 -9.41 -2.37 -1.43
N GLY A 108 -8.97 -2.70 -2.65
CA GLY A 108 -8.49 -4.03 -3.02
C GLY A 108 -7.15 -4.44 -2.37
N SER A 109 -6.44 -3.50 -1.77
CA SER A 109 -5.16 -3.70 -1.09
C SER A 109 -5.17 -3.00 0.26
N TYR A 110 -4.59 -3.63 1.28
CA TYR A 110 -4.36 -2.94 2.54
C TYR A 110 -3.44 -1.73 2.31
N ILE A 111 -2.32 -1.95 1.62
CA ILE A 111 -1.40 -0.87 1.20
C ILE A 111 -1.75 -0.43 -0.23
N SER A 112 -2.45 0.68 -0.36
CA SER A 112 -2.68 1.33 -1.66
C SER A 112 -1.43 2.08 -2.10
N LEU A 113 -1.11 2.03 -3.41
CA LEU A 113 -0.06 2.88 -3.98
C LEU A 113 -0.71 4.00 -4.80
N ILE A 114 -0.46 5.23 -4.39
CA ILE A 114 -1.06 6.46 -4.93
C ILE A 114 0.05 7.24 -5.63
N LYS A 115 -0.22 7.78 -6.82
CA LYS A 115 0.74 8.69 -7.46
C LYS A 115 0.94 9.91 -6.58
N GLU A 116 2.17 10.42 -6.51
CA GLU A 116 2.50 11.61 -5.73
C GLU A 116 1.60 12.81 -6.08
N GLU A 117 1.34 13.05 -7.36
CA GLU A 117 0.47 14.14 -7.81
C GLU A 117 -0.98 14.01 -7.31
N ASP A 118 -1.54 12.80 -7.33
CA ASP A 118 -2.88 12.52 -6.83
C ASP A 118 -2.93 12.72 -5.31
N PHE A 119 -1.91 12.21 -4.60
CA PHE A 119 -1.78 12.34 -3.16
C PHE A 119 -1.69 13.81 -2.73
N LEU A 120 -0.83 14.60 -3.37
CA LEU A 120 -0.66 16.02 -3.05
C LEU A 120 -1.90 16.85 -3.34
N ASN A 121 -2.69 16.46 -4.36
CA ASN A 121 -3.94 17.13 -4.69
C ASN A 121 -5.04 16.90 -3.64
N ASN A 122 -5.08 15.74 -2.97
CA ASN A 122 -6.03 15.49 -1.89
C ASN A 122 -5.46 14.51 -0.82
N PRO A 123 -4.55 14.97 0.05
CA PRO A 123 -3.87 14.08 1.00
C PRO A 123 -4.85 13.43 1.98
N ASN A 124 -5.83 14.20 2.46
CA ASN A 124 -6.81 13.75 3.45
C ASN A 124 -7.58 12.53 2.96
N LYS A 125 -7.98 12.50 1.68
CA LYS A 125 -8.68 11.33 1.10
C LYS A 125 -7.90 10.03 1.28
N TYR A 126 -6.60 10.05 1.02
CA TYR A 126 -5.76 8.85 1.05
C TYR A 126 -5.30 8.49 2.47
N ILE A 127 -5.05 9.49 3.31
CA ILE A 127 -4.75 9.30 4.73
C ILE A 127 -5.97 8.71 5.45
N GLU A 128 -7.17 9.24 5.22
CA GLU A 128 -8.41 8.74 5.82
C GLU A 128 -8.72 7.33 5.32
N ASN A 129 -8.53 7.04 4.04
CA ASN A 129 -8.67 5.67 3.53
C ASN A 129 -7.73 4.69 4.23
N ALA A 130 -6.46 5.06 4.44
CA ALA A 130 -5.52 4.23 5.18
C ALA A 130 -5.94 4.06 6.65
N TYR A 131 -6.41 5.14 7.30
CA TYR A 131 -6.94 5.10 8.65
C TYR A 131 -8.13 4.16 8.78
N GLU A 132 -9.11 4.23 7.87
CA GLU A 132 -10.28 3.35 7.91
C GLU A 132 -9.91 1.87 7.74
N LYS A 133 -8.92 1.55 6.89
CA LYS A 133 -8.41 0.18 6.80
C LYS A 133 -7.79 -0.32 8.10
N SER A 134 -7.14 0.58 8.85
CA SER A 134 -6.57 0.28 10.17
C SER A 134 -7.63 -0.12 11.20
N LYS A 135 -8.87 0.37 11.03
CA LYS A 135 -10.02 0.00 11.86
C LYS A 135 -10.66 -1.31 11.42
N ASN A 136 -10.47 -1.68 10.16
CA ASN A 136 -11.12 -2.81 9.52
C ASN A 136 -10.10 -3.85 9.02
N THR A 137 -9.09 -4.17 9.84
CA THR A 137 -8.02 -5.09 9.44
C THR A 137 -8.49 -6.49 9.06
N ASP A 138 -9.65 -6.91 9.58
CA ASP A 138 -10.24 -8.24 9.32
C ASP A 138 -10.70 -8.41 7.86
N ASN A 139 -10.91 -7.30 7.14
CA ASN A 139 -11.19 -7.28 5.71
C ASN A 139 -9.94 -7.57 4.86
N TYR A 140 -8.78 -7.86 5.49
CA TYR A 140 -7.52 -8.05 4.81
C TYR A 140 -6.72 -9.22 5.38
N THR A 141 -6.07 -9.99 4.50
CA THR A 141 -5.07 -10.97 4.91
C THR A 141 -3.72 -10.26 5.09
N LEU A 142 -3.46 -9.78 6.31
CA LEU A 142 -2.28 -8.98 6.62
C LEU A 142 -1.00 -9.81 6.78
N CYS A 143 0.07 -9.40 6.09
CA CYS A 143 1.42 -9.85 6.34
C CYS A 143 2.14 -8.85 7.26
N ARG A 144 2.48 -9.26 8.49
CA ARG A 144 3.09 -8.37 9.51
C ARG A 144 4.58 -8.63 9.73
N GLN A 145 5.23 -9.30 8.79
CA GLN A 145 6.63 -9.68 8.87
C GLN A 145 7.28 -9.42 7.52
N LYS A 146 8.50 -8.90 7.52
CA LYS A 146 9.28 -8.72 6.30
C LYS A 146 9.62 -10.05 5.62
#